data_AF-A0A7X5Y3K1-F1
#
_entry.id   AF-A0A7X5Y3K1-F1
#
_cell.length_a   1.000
_cell.length_b   1.000
_cell.length_c   1.000
_cell.angle_alpha   90.00
_cell.angle_beta   90.00
_cell.angle_gamma   90.00
#
_symmetry.space_group_name_H-M   'P 1'
#
loop_
_entity.id
_entity.type
_entity.pdbx_description
1 polymer ?
#
loop_
_entity_poly.entity_id
_entity_poly.type
_entity_poly.pdbx_seq_one_letter_code
_entity_poly.pdbx_strand_id
1 'polypeptide(L)'
;MKHRTLVALLLLATCTACQKKAEGQTVAVVNDEEITASQLNAELANANVPDGADKKAVTNRILQGLIDRRLLAEQARKDGIDRSPDFISRQQKLNEELLIGMLANRSMDTSKLPTDAEIAAFQAKQPQAFANREVWKLDQLQYDTPTDKAVQQRITATKTLEELAGVLTAARIPFQRGNNQLVTSVIPSELYPQLARLGPGEPFIVPAGNKSVASAIATREPNPLTGPNAKTEAVNAMRRQNSTTSLQQRLKELRSAAKIEYKEGFAPPAKK
;
A
#
# COMPACT_ATOMS: atom_id res chain seq x y z
N MET A 1 81.57 29.02 -31.05
CA MET A 1 81.50 27.89 -32.01
C MET A 1 80.75 26.76 -31.32
N LYS A 2 79.61 26.20 -31.73
CA LYS A 2 78.71 26.29 -32.89
C LYS A 2 77.31 25.92 -32.34
N HIS A 3 76.26 26.54 -32.89
CA HIS A 3 74.85 26.23 -32.61
C HIS A 3 74.45 24.79 -32.97
N ARG A 4 73.44 24.26 -32.27
CA ARG A 4 72.28 23.61 -32.92
C ARG A 4 71.10 23.45 -31.95
N THR A 5 70.08 24.25 -32.23
CA THR A 5 68.69 24.19 -31.77
C THR A 5 68.02 22.89 -32.26
N LEU A 6 67.21 22.25 -31.43
CA LEU A 6 66.08 21.44 -31.90
C LEU A 6 64.87 21.63 -30.99
N VAL A 7 63.81 22.13 -31.61
CA VAL A 7 62.44 22.33 -31.13
C VAL A 7 61.64 21.05 -31.41
N ALA A 8 60.74 20.65 -30.49
CA ALA A 8 59.50 19.88 -30.72
C ALA A 8 59.09 19.21 -29.39
N LEU A 9 57.83 19.06 -28.98
CA LEU A 9 56.54 19.60 -29.38
C LEU A 9 55.62 19.30 -28.18
N LEU A 10 54.87 20.30 -27.73
CA LEU A 10 53.92 20.23 -26.62
C LEU A 10 52.67 19.44 -27.07
N LEU A 11 52.43 18.26 -26.49
CA LEU A 11 51.17 17.51 -26.69
C LEU A 11 50.24 17.78 -25.49
N LEU A 12 49.40 18.80 -25.65
CA LEU A 12 48.20 18.98 -24.84
C LEU A 12 47.25 17.81 -25.12
N ALA A 13 47.07 16.93 -24.14
CA ALA A 13 46.00 15.94 -24.15
C ALA A 13 44.67 16.65 -23.80
N THR A 14 43.99 17.17 -24.80
CA THR A 14 42.60 17.62 -24.66
C THR A 14 41.72 16.38 -24.45
N CYS A 15 41.20 16.27 -23.24
CA CYS A 15 40.20 15.30 -22.84
C CYS A 15 38.87 15.64 -23.53
N THR A 16 38.64 15.13 -24.73
CA THR A 16 37.31 15.11 -25.34
C THR A 16 36.53 13.96 -24.73
N ALA A 17 35.80 14.27 -23.65
CA ALA A 17 34.70 13.45 -23.20
C ALA A 17 33.66 13.41 -24.33
N CYS A 18 33.63 12.31 -25.07
CA CYS A 18 32.52 11.98 -25.95
C CYS A 18 31.25 11.87 -25.10
N GLN A 19 30.47 12.95 -25.05
CA GLN A 19 29.05 12.92 -24.71
C GLN A 19 28.35 12.08 -25.79
N LYS A 20 28.25 10.77 -25.53
CA LYS A 20 27.31 9.92 -26.24
C LYS A 20 25.91 10.38 -25.79
N LYS A 21 25.31 11.27 -26.59
CA LYS A 21 23.93 11.70 -26.46
C LYS A 21 23.06 10.45 -26.41
N ALA A 22 22.30 10.28 -25.33
CA ALA A 22 21.43 9.12 -25.17
C ALA A 22 20.26 9.29 -26.15
N GLU A 23 20.35 8.69 -27.34
CA GLU A 23 19.30 8.71 -28.37
C GLU A 23 18.08 7.86 -27.95
N GLY A 24 17.44 8.24 -26.86
CA GLY A 24 16.07 7.84 -26.53
C GLY A 24 15.15 8.98 -26.97
N GLN A 25 14.84 9.07 -28.27
CA GLN A 25 13.95 10.04 -28.92
C GLN A 25 13.51 11.20 -28.01
N THR A 26 14.37 12.20 -27.89
CA THR A 26 14.16 13.39 -27.05
C THR A 26 12.89 14.13 -27.50
N VAL A 27 11.98 14.43 -26.58
CA VAL A 27 10.72 15.15 -26.86
C VAL A 27 10.74 16.60 -26.36
N ALA A 28 11.61 16.91 -25.40
CA ALA A 28 11.90 18.27 -24.95
C ALA A 28 13.29 18.34 -24.29
N VAL A 29 13.87 19.53 -24.22
CA VAL A 29 15.11 19.81 -23.47
C VAL A 29 14.85 20.98 -22.54
N VAL A 30 15.21 20.82 -21.26
CA VAL A 30 15.04 21.84 -20.21
C VAL A 30 16.41 22.04 -19.57
N ASN A 31 17.02 23.22 -19.76
CA ASN A 31 18.33 23.57 -19.19
C ASN A 31 19.38 22.44 -19.35
N ASP A 32 19.53 21.94 -20.58
CA ASP A 32 20.43 20.86 -20.99
C ASP A 32 20.07 19.45 -20.49
N GLU A 33 18.97 19.29 -19.74
CA GLU A 33 18.41 17.99 -19.37
C GLU A 33 17.31 17.56 -20.36
N GLU A 34 17.48 16.38 -20.96
CA GLU A 34 16.54 15.83 -21.93
C GLU A 34 15.32 15.17 -21.25
N ILE A 35 14.13 15.41 -21.80
CA ILE A 35 12.91 14.62 -21.56
C ILE A 35 12.75 13.67 -22.74
N THR A 36 12.69 12.37 -22.48
CA THR A 36 12.64 11.33 -23.52
C THR A 36 11.22 10.89 -23.84
N ALA A 37 11.00 10.35 -25.04
CA ALA A 37 9.72 9.74 -25.41
C ALA A 37 9.32 8.61 -24.43
N SER A 38 10.29 7.87 -23.89
CA SER A 38 10.01 6.81 -22.91
C SER A 38 9.43 7.36 -21.60
N GLN A 39 9.95 8.48 -21.10
CA GLN A 39 9.41 9.14 -19.91
C GLN A 39 8.00 9.65 -20.16
N LEU A 40 7.77 10.32 -21.29
CA LEU A 40 6.44 10.79 -21.68
C LEU A 40 5.43 9.64 -21.81
N ASN A 41 5.84 8.52 -22.42
CA ASN A 41 4.99 7.34 -22.56
C ASN A 41 4.69 6.66 -21.22
N ALA A 42 5.65 6.64 -20.29
CA ALA A 42 5.42 6.10 -18.95
C ALA A 42 4.40 6.94 -18.17
N GLU A 43 4.48 8.27 -18.23
CA GLU A 43 3.48 9.16 -17.62
C GLU A 43 2.10 9.01 -18.28
N LEU A 44 2.06 8.88 -19.62
CA LEU A 44 0.82 8.62 -20.36
C LEU A 44 0.17 7.30 -19.98
N ALA A 45 0.94 6.24 -19.76
CA ALA A 45 0.41 4.94 -19.34
C ALA A 45 -0.19 4.97 -17.93
N ASN A 46 0.31 5.87 -17.07
CA ASN A 46 -0.21 6.08 -15.72
C ASN A 46 -1.37 7.10 -15.67
N ALA A 47 -1.55 7.90 -16.73
CA ALA A 47 -2.65 8.83 -16.82
C ALA A 47 -3.96 8.09 -17.11
N ASN A 48 -4.97 8.26 -16.26
CA ASN A 48 -6.31 7.75 -16.52
C ASN A 48 -7.00 8.64 -17.57
N VAL A 49 -6.69 8.41 -18.84
CA VAL A 49 -7.20 9.21 -19.97
C VAL A 49 -8.64 8.78 -20.30
N PRO A 50 -9.65 9.68 -20.20
CA PRO A 50 -11.02 9.33 -20.53
C PRO A 50 -11.20 8.93 -22.00
N ASP A 51 -12.13 8.02 -22.26
CA ASP A 51 -12.52 7.65 -23.62
C ASP A 51 -13.05 8.87 -24.40
N GLY A 52 -12.57 9.06 -25.63
CA GLY A 52 -12.93 10.19 -26.48
C GLY A 52 -12.11 11.48 -26.26
N ALA A 53 -11.16 11.50 -25.33
CA ALA A 53 -10.25 12.63 -25.16
C ALA A 53 -9.34 12.82 -26.39
N ASP A 54 -9.05 14.07 -26.76
CA ASP A 54 -8.04 14.38 -27.78
C ASP A 54 -6.65 13.96 -27.28
N LYS A 55 -6.16 12.85 -27.82
CA LYS A 55 -4.87 12.27 -27.49
C LYS A 55 -3.72 13.26 -27.64
N LYS A 56 -3.76 14.15 -28.65
CA LYS A 56 -2.69 15.15 -28.83
C LYS A 56 -2.71 16.19 -27.73
N ALA A 57 -3.89 16.70 -27.39
CA ALA A 57 -4.04 17.66 -26.28
C ALA A 57 -3.61 17.05 -24.93
N VAL A 58 -3.96 15.79 -24.68
CA VAL A 58 -3.55 15.06 -23.45
C VAL A 58 -2.03 14.87 -23.39
N THR A 59 -1.41 14.39 -24.47
CA THR A 59 0.05 14.23 -24.57
C THR A 59 0.77 15.55 -24.35
N ASN A 60 0.32 16.63 -24.99
CA ASN A 60 0.90 17.96 -24.81
C ASN A 60 0.80 18.42 -23.36
N ARG A 61 -0.34 18.22 -22.70
CA ARG A 61 -0.53 18.60 -21.29
C ARG A 61 0.42 17.84 -20.37
N ILE A 62 0.59 16.53 -20.57
CA ILE A 62 1.51 15.71 -19.78
C ILE A 62 2.96 16.14 -20.01
N LEU A 63 3.33 16.44 -21.27
CA LEU A 63 4.65 16.96 -21.57
C LEU A 63 4.92 18.31 -20.90
N GLN A 64 3.96 19.24 -20.90
CA GLN A 64 4.10 20.50 -20.15
C GLN A 64 4.26 20.25 -18.65
N GLY A 65 3.48 19.34 -18.06
CA GLY A 65 3.64 18.95 -16.66
C GLY A 65 5.02 18.35 -16.34
N LEU A 66 5.61 17.59 -17.27
CA LEU A 66 6.98 17.09 -17.13
C LEU A 66 8.02 18.21 -17.15
N ILE A 67 7.84 19.21 -18.02
CA ILE A 67 8.71 20.39 -18.12
C ILE A 67 8.61 21.20 -16.82
N ASP A 68 7.41 21.51 -16.35
CA ASP A 68 7.19 22.27 -15.11
C ASP A 68 7.79 21.54 -13.90
N ARG A 69 7.58 20.22 -13.80
CA ARG A 69 8.17 19.38 -12.75
C ARG A 69 9.69 19.45 -12.78
N ARG A 70 10.30 19.45 -13.96
CA ARG A 70 11.76 19.55 -14.12
C ARG A 70 12.27 20.92 -13.64
N LEU A 71 11.67 22.01 -14.11
CA LEU A 71 12.04 23.38 -13.74
C LEU A 71 11.94 23.61 -12.23
N LEU A 72 10.84 23.17 -11.59
CA LEU A 72 10.67 23.28 -10.15
C LEU A 72 11.67 22.40 -9.38
N ALA A 73 11.96 21.19 -9.86
CA ALA A 73 12.95 20.32 -9.23
C ALA A 73 14.37 20.91 -9.34
N GLU A 74 14.71 21.55 -10.46
CA GLU A 74 15.98 22.28 -10.62
C GLU A 74 16.07 23.48 -9.69
N GLN A 75 14.99 24.27 -9.57
CA GLN A 75 14.93 25.38 -8.62
C GLN A 75 15.12 24.88 -7.19
N ALA A 76 14.44 23.79 -6.80
CA ALA A 76 14.62 23.18 -5.47
C ALA A 76 16.07 22.74 -5.20
N ARG A 77 16.79 22.23 -6.22
CA ARG A 77 18.23 21.91 -6.12
C ARG A 77 19.08 23.17 -5.96
N LYS A 78 18.78 24.25 -6.70
CA LYS A 78 19.46 25.55 -6.56
C LYS A 78 19.24 26.14 -5.16
N ASP A 79 18.05 25.97 -4.60
CA ASP A 79 17.69 26.42 -3.26
C ASP A 79 18.25 25.49 -2.15
N GLY A 80 18.93 24.40 -2.52
CA GLY A 80 19.59 23.47 -1.59
C GLY A 80 18.64 22.57 -0.81
N ILE A 81 17.37 22.46 -1.23
CA ILE A 81 16.36 21.60 -0.57
C ILE A 81 16.81 20.14 -0.59
N ASP A 82 17.43 19.70 -1.69
CA ASP A 82 17.97 18.35 -1.89
C ASP A 82 19.14 17.98 -0.97
N ARG A 83 19.73 18.98 -0.30
CA ARG A 83 20.82 18.81 0.68
C ARG A 83 20.33 18.90 2.13
N SER A 84 19.06 19.22 2.34
CA SER A 84 18.49 19.32 3.69
C SER A 84 18.45 17.95 4.37
N PRO A 85 18.65 17.88 5.71
CA PRO A 85 18.53 16.61 6.43
C PRO A 85 17.16 15.93 6.27
N ASP A 86 16.07 16.71 6.20
CA ASP A 86 14.72 16.19 5.99
C ASP A 86 14.58 15.53 4.61
N PHE A 87 15.05 16.17 3.53
CA PHE A 87 15.03 15.58 2.19
C PHE A 87 15.82 14.27 2.14
N ILE A 88 17.05 14.26 2.66
CA ILE A 88 17.91 13.07 2.63
C ILE A 88 17.26 11.91 3.38
N SER A 89 16.73 12.16 4.57
CA SER A 89 16.05 11.11 5.36
C SER A 89 14.82 10.55 4.65
N ARG A 90 13.97 11.43 4.08
CA ARG A 90 12.80 11.00 3.30
C ARG A 90 13.19 10.24 2.04
N GLN A 91 14.22 10.70 1.34
CA GLN A 91 14.72 10.05 0.12
C GLN A 91 15.24 8.65 0.40
N GLN A 92 15.99 8.46 1.50
CA GLN A 92 16.46 7.13 1.93
C GLN A 92 15.28 6.20 2.21
N LYS A 93 14.32 6.65 3.02
CA LYS A 93 13.11 5.88 3.33
C LYS A 93 12.33 5.50 2.07
N LEU A 94 12.05 6.46 1.18
CA LEU A 94 11.31 6.20 -0.06
C LEU A 94 12.06 5.22 -0.99
N ASN A 95 13.39 5.30 -1.03
CA ASN A 95 14.20 4.37 -1.81
C ASN A 95 14.14 2.94 -1.22
N GLU A 96 14.22 2.80 0.10
CA GLU A 96 14.05 1.51 0.78
C GLU A 96 12.65 0.93 0.52
N GLU A 97 11.60 1.73 0.66
CA GLU A 97 10.21 1.33 0.40
C GLU A 97 10.02 0.90 -1.07
N LEU A 98 10.59 1.64 -2.02
CA LEU A 98 10.58 1.27 -3.44
C LEU A 98 11.28 -0.08 -3.67
N LEU A 99 12.47 -0.29 -3.10
CA LEU A 99 13.20 -1.55 -3.23
C LEU A 99 12.42 -2.73 -2.63
N ILE A 100 11.78 -2.53 -1.47
CA ILE A 100 10.91 -3.53 -0.84
C ILE A 100 9.72 -3.86 -1.74
N GLY A 101 9.06 -2.84 -2.31
CA GLY A 101 7.95 -3.02 -3.25
C GLY A 101 8.37 -3.78 -4.52
N MET A 102 9.53 -3.44 -5.09
CA MET A 102 10.09 -4.14 -6.25
C MET A 102 10.47 -5.59 -5.91
N LEU A 103 11.01 -5.85 -4.72
CA LEU A 103 11.29 -7.20 -4.24
C LEU A 103 10.00 -8.03 -4.10
N ALA A 104 8.94 -7.44 -3.56
CA ALA A 104 7.63 -8.06 -3.43
C ALA A 104 7.04 -8.42 -4.80
N ASN A 105 7.06 -7.48 -5.75
CA ASN A 105 6.56 -7.69 -7.10
C ASN A 105 7.33 -8.80 -7.83
N ARG A 106 8.66 -8.79 -7.73
CA ARG A 106 9.50 -9.85 -8.31
C ARG A 106 9.16 -11.23 -7.73
N SER A 107 8.92 -11.31 -6.42
CA SER A 107 8.49 -12.56 -5.79
C SER A 107 7.15 -13.07 -6.34
N MET A 108 6.21 -12.16 -6.67
CA MET A 108 4.93 -12.51 -7.25
C MET A 108 5.07 -13.00 -8.70
N ASP A 109 5.93 -12.38 -9.50
CA ASP A 109 6.15 -12.74 -10.90
C ASP A 109 6.83 -14.11 -11.07
N THR A 110 7.71 -14.47 -10.14
CA THR A 110 8.38 -15.78 -10.15
C THR A 110 7.61 -16.87 -9.41
N SER A 111 6.51 -16.54 -8.73
CA SER A 111 5.72 -17.52 -7.99
C SER A 111 5.00 -18.48 -8.94
N LYS A 112 4.99 -19.77 -8.60
CA LYS A 112 4.23 -20.77 -9.36
C LYS A 112 2.75 -20.45 -9.30
N LEU A 113 2.06 -20.54 -10.44
CA LEU A 113 0.62 -20.41 -10.49
C LEU A 113 -0.03 -21.53 -9.67
N PRO A 114 -1.03 -21.22 -8.81
CA PRO A 114 -1.80 -22.24 -8.12
C PRO A 114 -2.48 -23.20 -9.10
N THR A 115 -2.48 -24.49 -8.75
CA THR A 115 -3.25 -25.52 -9.44
C THR A 115 -4.75 -25.38 -9.15
N ASP A 116 -5.60 -25.96 -10.02
CA ASP A 116 -7.05 -25.92 -9.83
C ASP A 116 -7.50 -26.55 -8.50
N ALA A 117 -6.82 -27.61 -8.05
CA ALA A 117 -7.07 -28.23 -6.75
C ALA A 117 -6.74 -27.30 -5.58
N GLU A 118 -5.63 -26.56 -5.65
CA GLU A 118 -5.26 -25.58 -4.63
C GLU A 118 -6.22 -24.39 -4.61
N ILE A 119 -6.68 -23.93 -5.78
CA ILE A 119 -7.69 -22.86 -5.88
C ILE A 119 -9.01 -23.31 -5.24
N ALA A 120 -9.48 -24.52 -5.55
CA ALA A 120 -10.71 -25.06 -4.96
C ALA A 120 -10.59 -25.20 -3.43
N ALA A 121 -9.46 -25.71 -2.94
CA ALA A 121 -9.18 -25.82 -1.51
C ALA A 121 -9.11 -24.44 -0.83
N PHE A 122 -8.55 -23.44 -1.50
CA PHE A 122 -8.51 -22.06 -1.00
C PHE A 122 -9.92 -21.47 -0.86
N GLN A 123 -10.76 -21.61 -1.90
CA GLN A 123 -12.15 -21.12 -1.87
C GLN A 123 -12.96 -21.79 -0.76
N ALA A 124 -12.81 -23.11 -0.58
CA ALA A 124 -13.50 -23.86 0.46
C ALA A 124 -13.12 -23.42 1.89
N LYS A 125 -11.88 -22.93 2.10
CA LYS A 125 -11.42 -22.39 3.39
C LYS A 125 -11.90 -20.96 3.67
N GLN A 126 -12.44 -20.27 2.67
CA GLN A 126 -12.91 -18.89 2.79
C GLN A 126 -14.36 -18.78 2.30
N PRO A 127 -15.30 -19.55 2.84
CA PRO A 127 -16.68 -19.55 2.34
C PRO A 127 -17.30 -18.15 2.37
N GLN A 128 -16.93 -17.32 3.35
CA GLN A 128 -17.39 -15.94 3.47
C GLN A 128 -16.95 -15.00 2.34
N ALA A 129 -15.89 -15.37 1.61
CA ALA A 129 -15.41 -14.62 0.45
C ALA A 129 -15.93 -15.20 -0.88
N PHE A 130 -16.46 -16.43 -0.88
CA PHE A 130 -16.88 -17.16 -2.07
C PHE A 130 -18.32 -17.68 -1.95
N ALA A 131 -18.50 -18.95 -1.60
CA ALA A 131 -19.78 -19.66 -1.68
C ALA A 131 -20.87 -19.08 -0.75
N ASN A 132 -20.48 -18.63 0.43
CA ASN A 132 -21.35 -18.04 1.45
C ASN A 132 -21.08 -16.53 1.58
N ARG A 133 -20.64 -15.89 0.50
CA ARG A 133 -20.44 -14.44 0.50
C ARG A 133 -21.79 -13.74 0.58
N GLU A 134 -21.90 -12.80 1.51
CA GLU A 134 -23.10 -12.03 1.79
C GLU A 134 -22.77 -10.54 1.84
N VAL A 135 -23.79 -9.71 1.67
CA VAL A 135 -23.80 -8.29 2.02
C VAL A 135 -24.64 -8.13 3.27
N TRP A 136 -24.03 -7.67 4.36
CA TRP A 136 -24.69 -7.39 5.63
C TRP A 136 -25.02 -5.92 5.72
N LYS A 137 -26.28 -5.59 5.99
CA LYS A 137 -26.67 -4.25 6.42
C LYS A 137 -26.56 -4.19 7.94
N LEU A 138 -25.81 -3.22 8.42
CA LEU A 138 -25.50 -3.04 9.83
C LEU A 138 -26.20 -1.81 10.38
N ASP A 139 -26.70 -1.93 11.60
CA ASP A 139 -26.99 -0.81 12.49
C ASP A 139 -25.84 -0.69 13.48
N GLN A 140 -25.36 0.53 13.73
CA GLN A 140 -24.11 0.75 14.43
C GLN A 140 -24.22 1.86 15.46
N LEU A 141 -23.53 1.66 16.58
CA LEU A 141 -23.23 2.69 17.55
C LEU A 141 -21.73 2.90 17.59
N GLN A 142 -21.29 4.10 17.21
CA GLN A 142 -19.91 4.54 17.36
C GLN A 142 -19.78 5.38 18.63
N TYR A 143 -18.84 5.04 19.50
CA TYR A 143 -18.64 5.69 20.79
C TYR A 143 -17.17 5.72 21.19
N ASP A 144 -16.82 6.60 22.13
CA ASP A 144 -15.48 6.63 22.70
C ASP A 144 -15.26 5.41 23.60
N THR A 145 -14.17 4.68 23.39
CA THR A 145 -13.89 3.44 24.13
C THR A 145 -13.69 3.77 25.61
N PRO A 146 -14.53 3.27 26.53
CA PRO A 146 -14.36 3.55 27.95
C PRO A 146 -13.08 2.91 28.47
N THR A 147 -12.40 3.60 29.39
CA THR A 147 -11.23 3.04 30.11
C THR A 147 -11.64 2.26 31.36
N ASP A 148 -12.83 2.53 31.91
CA ASP A 148 -13.37 1.84 33.07
C ASP A 148 -13.80 0.40 32.72
N LYS A 149 -13.18 -0.57 33.37
CA LYS A 149 -13.44 -2.01 33.20
C LYS A 149 -14.88 -2.39 33.57
N ALA A 150 -15.49 -1.75 34.56
CA ALA A 150 -16.88 -2.04 34.94
C ALA A 150 -17.85 -1.61 33.84
N VAL A 151 -17.59 -0.46 33.20
CA VAL A 151 -18.37 0.00 32.05
C VAL A 151 -18.18 -0.95 30.85
N GLN A 152 -16.94 -1.35 30.56
CA GLN A 152 -16.66 -2.31 29.49
C GLN A 152 -17.40 -3.63 29.71
N GLN A 153 -17.40 -4.17 30.93
CA GLN A 153 -18.13 -5.41 31.27
C GLN A 153 -19.64 -5.28 31.04
N ARG A 154 -20.24 -4.16 31.46
CA ARG A 154 -21.67 -3.90 31.19
C ARG A 154 -21.97 -3.80 29.69
N ILE A 155 -21.10 -3.15 28.93
CA ILE A 155 -21.22 -3.08 27.47
C ILE A 155 -21.20 -4.49 26.86
N THR A 156 -20.22 -5.34 27.24
CA THR A 156 -20.11 -6.70 26.70
C THR A 156 -21.25 -7.63 27.13
N ALA A 157 -21.98 -7.30 28.20
CA ALA A 157 -23.13 -8.07 28.67
C ALA A 157 -24.43 -7.74 27.91
N THR A 158 -24.46 -6.64 27.17
CA THR A 158 -25.65 -6.20 26.40
C THR A 158 -25.98 -7.18 25.28
N LYS A 159 -27.28 -7.32 24.99
CA LYS A 159 -27.80 -8.21 23.94
C LYS A 159 -28.38 -7.46 22.75
N THR A 160 -28.58 -6.15 22.88
CA THR A 160 -29.11 -5.28 21.83
C THR A 160 -28.34 -3.96 21.79
N LEU A 161 -28.43 -3.25 20.67
CA LEU A 161 -27.87 -1.90 20.58
C LEU A 161 -28.58 -0.91 21.50
N GLU A 162 -29.88 -1.12 21.75
CA GLU A 162 -30.67 -0.29 22.66
C GLU A 162 -30.17 -0.41 24.11
N GLU A 163 -29.91 -1.63 24.57
CA GLU A 163 -29.29 -1.86 25.89
C GLU A 163 -27.91 -1.22 25.97
N LEU A 164 -27.09 -1.38 24.92
CA LEU A 164 -25.75 -0.80 24.85
C LEU A 164 -25.82 0.74 24.90
N ALA A 165 -26.72 1.36 24.15
CA ALA A 165 -26.97 2.80 24.19
C ALA A 165 -27.40 3.27 25.60
N GLY A 166 -28.20 2.47 26.31
CA GLY A 166 -28.55 2.71 27.71
C GLY A 166 -27.34 2.73 28.63
N VAL A 167 -26.43 1.75 28.48
CA VAL A 167 -25.17 1.70 29.26
C VAL A 167 -24.28 2.90 28.96
N LEU A 168 -24.14 3.28 27.68
CA LEU A 168 -23.36 4.46 27.27
C LEU A 168 -23.95 5.74 27.84
N THR A 169 -25.27 5.91 27.77
CA THR A 169 -25.98 7.07 28.33
C THR A 169 -25.79 7.18 29.85
N ALA A 170 -25.96 6.07 30.58
CA ALA A 170 -25.76 6.02 32.02
C ALA A 170 -24.30 6.34 32.42
N ALA A 171 -23.34 5.95 31.58
CA ALA A 171 -21.92 6.27 31.75
C ALA A 171 -21.53 7.66 31.22
N ARG A 172 -22.48 8.43 30.66
CA ARG A 172 -22.24 9.74 30.00
C ARG A 172 -21.20 9.68 28.88
N ILE A 173 -21.16 8.56 28.17
CA ILE A 173 -20.30 8.37 27.00
C ILE A 173 -21.07 8.80 25.75
N PRO A 174 -20.59 9.80 24.99
CA PRO A 174 -21.24 10.22 23.77
C PRO A 174 -21.17 9.12 22.71
N PHE A 175 -22.23 8.98 21.92
CA PHE A 175 -22.29 8.03 20.82
C PHE A 175 -23.08 8.57 19.64
N GLN A 176 -22.82 8.00 18.46
CA GLN A 176 -23.50 8.28 17.22
C GLN A 176 -24.08 6.99 16.66
N ARG A 177 -25.36 7.01 16.27
CA ARG A 177 -26.02 5.89 15.58
C ARG A 177 -25.94 6.10 14.08
N GLY A 178 -25.69 5.03 13.34
CA GLY A 178 -25.64 5.06 11.89
C GLY A 178 -25.82 3.69 11.28
N ASN A 179 -25.90 3.64 9.95
CA ASN A 179 -26.00 2.40 9.20
C ASN A 179 -24.80 2.25 8.26
N ASN A 180 -24.38 1.01 8.05
CA ASN A 180 -23.28 0.68 7.14
C ASN A 180 -23.57 -0.62 6.39
N GLN A 181 -22.87 -0.85 5.28
CA GLN A 181 -22.87 -2.14 4.58
C GLN A 181 -21.50 -2.80 4.69
N LEU A 182 -21.50 -4.10 4.91
CA LEU A 182 -20.29 -4.91 4.98
C LEU A 182 -20.43 -6.11 4.06
N VAL A 183 -19.44 -6.31 3.19
CA VAL A 183 -19.34 -7.55 2.41
C VAL A 183 -18.51 -8.55 3.20
N THR A 184 -19.01 -9.76 3.41
CA THR A 184 -18.37 -10.75 4.29
C THR A 184 -16.97 -11.18 3.85
N SER A 185 -16.55 -10.90 2.61
CA SER A 185 -15.20 -11.16 2.10
C SER A 185 -14.10 -10.40 2.85
N VAL A 186 -14.44 -9.32 3.57
CA VAL A 186 -13.48 -8.57 4.40
C VAL A 186 -13.32 -9.16 5.81
N ILE A 187 -14.19 -10.11 6.19
CA ILE A 187 -14.13 -10.75 7.50
C ILE A 187 -13.02 -11.81 7.48
N PRO A 188 -12.08 -11.78 8.45
CA PRO A 188 -11.11 -12.85 8.62
C PRO A 188 -11.79 -14.20 8.77
N SER A 189 -11.28 -15.24 8.09
CA SER A 189 -11.89 -16.58 8.09
C SER A 189 -12.10 -17.15 9.49
N GLU A 190 -11.22 -16.80 10.43
CA GLU A 190 -11.26 -17.28 11.81
C GLU A 190 -12.41 -16.64 12.61
N LEU A 191 -12.81 -15.42 12.27
CA LEU A 191 -13.87 -14.68 12.96
C LEU A 191 -15.25 -14.92 12.34
N TYR A 192 -15.30 -15.24 11.04
CA TYR A 192 -16.56 -15.41 10.32
C TYR A 192 -17.53 -16.39 10.98
N PRO A 193 -17.14 -17.60 11.42
CA PRO A 193 -18.07 -18.54 12.05
C PRO A 193 -18.73 -17.99 13.33
N GLN A 194 -18.02 -17.14 14.07
CA GLN A 194 -18.55 -16.54 15.29
C GLN A 194 -19.58 -15.46 14.94
N LEU A 195 -19.25 -14.57 13.99
CA LEU A 195 -20.15 -13.50 13.55
C LEU A 195 -21.38 -14.04 12.81
N ALA A 196 -21.21 -15.07 11.98
CA ALA A 196 -22.30 -15.70 11.24
C ALA A 196 -23.35 -16.35 12.16
N ARG A 197 -22.98 -16.74 13.39
CA ARG A 197 -23.89 -17.32 14.38
C ARG A 197 -24.69 -16.28 15.18
N LEU A 198 -24.31 -15.00 15.11
CA LEU A 198 -25.02 -13.94 15.83
C LEU A 198 -26.47 -13.84 15.35
N GLY A 199 -27.39 -13.79 16.30
CA GLY A 199 -28.80 -13.59 16.01
C GLY A 199 -29.07 -12.19 15.44
N PRO A 200 -30.24 -11.96 14.82
CA PRO A 200 -30.68 -10.62 14.46
C PRO A 200 -30.64 -9.69 15.68
N GLY A 201 -30.00 -8.53 15.55
CA GLY A 201 -29.95 -7.53 16.63
C GLY A 201 -28.84 -7.73 17.68
N GLU A 202 -28.17 -8.89 17.75
CA GLU A 202 -27.08 -9.11 18.70
C GLU A 202 -25.83 -8.33 18.26
N PRO A 203 -25.30 -7.41 19.10
CA PRO A 203 -24.19 -6.56 18.69
C PRO A 203 -22.83 -7.26 18.83
N PHE A 204 -21.97 -7.09 17.83
CA PHE A 204 -20.54 -7.34 17.96
C PHE A 204 -19.77 -6.03 17.99
N ILE A 205 -18.66 -5.98 18.72
CA ILE A 205 -17.90 -4.74 18.96
C ILE A 205 -16.53 -4.84 18.30
N VAL A 206 -16.21 -3.86 17.46
CA VAL A 206 -14.90 -3.72 16.83
C VAL A 206 -14.20 -2.49 17.39
N PRO A 207 -12.99 -2.62 17.97
CA PRO A 207 -12.19 -1.49 18.39
C PRO A 207 -11.55 -0.78 17.18
N ALA A 208 -11.54 0.54 17.22
CA ALA A 208 -11.00 1.43 16.17
C ALA A 208 -10.24 2.59 16.83
N GLY A 209 -9.00 2.32 17.25
CA GLY A 209 -8.17 3.31 17.96
C GLY A 209 -8.75 3.64 19.35
N ASN A 210 -9.12 4.91 19.57
CA ASN A 210 -9.77 5.38 20.79
C ASN A 210 -11.31 5.28 20.75
N LYS A 211 -11.87 4.80 19.64
CA LYS A 211 -13.31 4.59 19.46
C LYS A 211 -13.63 3.11 19.34
N SER A 212 -14.87 2.76 19.64
CA SER A 212 -15.43 1.43 19.41
C SER A 212 -16.68 1.56 18.55
N VAL A 213 -16.93 0.54 17.74
CA VAL A 213 -18.13 0.44 16.92
C VAL A 213 -18.85 -0.84 17.32
N ALA A 214 -19.99 -0.71 17.98
CA ALA A 214 -20.92 -1.81 18.17
C ALA A 214 -21.80 -1.93 16.92
N SER A 215 -21.91 -3.12 16.35
CA SER A 215 -22.66 -3.38 15.11
C SER A 215 -23.63 -4.52 15.33
N ALA A 216 -24.90 -4.31 15.02
CA ALA A 216 -25.89 -5.37 14.91
C ALA A 216 -26.22 -5.63 13.45
N ILE A 217 -26.37 -6.91 13.09
CA ILE A 217 -26.73 -7.31 11.73
C ILE A 217 -28.24 -7.13 11.56
N ALA A 218 -28.64 -6.16 10.73
CA ALA A 218 -30.03 -5.88 10.42
C ALA A 218 -30.56 -6.80 9.32
N THR A 219 -29.81 -6.98 8.23
CA THR A 219 -30.13 -7.93 7.16
C THR A 219 -28.89 -8.62 6.63
N ARG A 220 -29.09 -9.81 6.05
CA ARG A 220 -28.06 -10.58 5.33
C ARG A 220 -28.59 -10.89 3.94
N GLU A 221 -27.88 -10.43 2.92
CA GLU A 221 -28.25 -10.62 1.52
C GLU A 221 -27.21 -11.53 0.84
N PRO A 222 -27.60 -12.73 0.35
CA PRO A 222 -26.68 -13.59 -0.38
C PRO A 222 -26.10 -12.89 -1.60
N ASN A 223 -24.78 -12.93 -1.74
CA ASN A 223 -24.04 -12.39 -2.88
C ASN A 223 -22.82 -13.27 -3.20
N PRO A 224 -23.04 -14.56 -3.52
CA PRO A 224 -21.98 -15.54 -3.70
C PRO A 224 -21.09 -15.16 -4.89
N LEU A 225 -19.77 -15.32 -4.73
CA LEU A 225 -18.81 -15.17 -5.81
C LEU A 225 -18.50 -16.56 -6.39
N THR A 226 -18.90 -16.81 -7.63
CA THR A 226 -18.76 -18.12 -8.30
C THR A 226 -18.09 -18.01 -9.68
N GLY A 227 -17.78 -19.17 -10.27
CA GLY A 227 -17.32 -19.27 -11.65
C GLY A 227 -15.95 -18.61 -11.92
N PRO A 228 -15.71 -18.13 -13.16
CA PRO A 228 -14.42 -17.54 -13.57
C PRO A 228 -13.98 -16.34 -12.71
N ASN A 229 -14.93 -15.54 -12.22
CA ASN A 229 -14.65 -14.40 -11.36
C ASN A 229 -14.12 -14.86 -9.99
N ALA A 230 -14.72 -15.91 -9.41
CA ALA A 230 -14.22 -16.52 -8.17
C ALA A 230 -12.82 -17.10 -8.34
N LYS A 231 -12.54 -17.75 -9.47
CA LYS A 231 -11.20 -18.30 -9.78
C LYS A 231 -10.16 -17.19 -9.84
N THR A 232 -10.47 -16.09 -10.54
CA THR A 232 -9.58 -14.95 -10.69
C THR A 232 -9.28 -14.30 -9.34
N GLU A 233 -10.30 -14.06 -8.51
CA GLU A 233 -10.09 -13.47 -7.19
C GLU A 233 -9.30 -14.40 -6.26
N ALA A 234 -9.59 -15.71 -6.29
CA ALA A 234 -8.84 -16.69 -5.51
C ALA A 234 -7.35 -16.72 -5.90
N VAL A 235 -7.03 -16.74 -7.20
CA VAL A 235 -5.64 -16.70 -7.67
C VAL A 235 -4.94 -15.42 -7.20
N ASN A 236 -5.59 -14.26 -7.33
CA ASN A 236 -5.02 -12.99 -6.88
C ASN A 236 -4.80 -12.96 -5.36
N ALA A 237 -5.76 -13.44 -4.58
CA ALA A 237 -5.65 -13.53 -3.13
C ALA A 237 -4.52 -14.49 -2.70
N MET A 238 -4.41 -15.66 -3.34
CA MET A 238 -3.33 -16.62 -3.09
C MET A 238 -1.95 -16.03 -3.41
N ARG A 239 -1.81 -15.31 -4.54
CA ARG A 239 -0.55 -14.63 -4.90
C ARG A 239 -0.17 -13.56 -3.86
N ARG A 240 -1.13 -12.75 -3.40
CA ARG A 240 -0.91 -11.75 -2.33
C ARG A 240 -0.49 -12.42 -1.00
N GLN A 241 -1.18 -13.49 -0.60
CA GLN A 241 -0.87 -14.22 0.62
C GLN A 241 0.51 -14.89 0.56
N ASN A 242 0.83 -15.53 -0.56
CA ASN A 242 2.12 -16.19 -0.78
C ASN A 242 3.27 -15.18 -0.80
N SER A 243 3.08 -14.03 -1.44
CA SER A 243 4.07 -12.94 -1.45
C SER A 243 4.33 -12.43 -0.03
N THR A 244 3.27 -12.14 0.73
CA THR A 244 3.39 -11.68 2.13
C THR A 244 4.12 -12.69 3.00
N THR A 245 3.74 -13.97 2.91
CA THR A 245 4.36 -15.06 3.67
C THR A 245 5.84 -15.23 3.29
N SER A 246 6.15 -15.20 2.00
CA SER A 246 7.52 -15.35 1.50
C SER A 246 8.43 -14.21 1.96
N LEU A 247 7.94 -12.97 1.92
CA LEU A 247 8.68 -11.80 2.42
C LEU A 247 8.90 -11.86 3.93
N GLN A 248 7.89 -12.28 4.71
CA GLN A 248 8.02 -12.45 6.16
C GLN A 248 9.06 -13.52 6.50
N GLN A 249 9.02 -14.66 5.81
CA GLN A 249 9.99 -15.74 5.98
C GLN A 249 11.40 -15.27 5.59
N ARG A 250 11.54 -14.57 4.46
CA ARG A 250 12.81 -14.01 4.02
C ARG A 250 13.36 -13.00 5.01
N LEU A 251 12.52 -12.12 5.56
CA LEU A 251 12.91 -11.17 6.59
C LEU A 251 13.39 -11.89 7.85
N LYS A 252 12.71 -12.96 8.28
CA LYS A 252 13.14 -13.77 9.42
C LYS A 252 14.53 -14.38 9.21
N GLU A 253 14.78 -14.94 8.03
CA GLU A 253 16.10 -15.47 7.65
C GLU A 253 17.17 -14.38 7.65
N LEU A 254 16.90 -13.25 6.99
CA LEU A 254 17.83 -12.11 6.92
C LEU A 254 18.15 -11.58 8.33
N ARG A 255 17.16 -11.48 9.22
CA ARG A 255 17.39 -11.07 10.61
C ARG A 255 18.24 -12.07 11.39
N SER A 256 18.08 -13.37 11.14
CA SER A 256 18.89 -14.39 11.81
C SER A 256 20.33 -14.42 11.30
N ALA A 257 20.57 -14.06 10.05
CA ALA A 257 21.90 -14.02 9.44
C ALA A 257 22.63 -12.68 9.63
N ALA A 258 21.88 -11.60 9.88
CA ALA A 258 22.46 -10.26 10.04
C ALA A 258 23.12 -10.09 11.42
N LYS A 259 24.27 -9.41 11.43
CA LYS A 259 24.87 -8.89 12.65
C LYS A 259 24.10 -7.64 13.09
N ILE A 260 23.22 -7.80 14.08
CA ILE A 260 22.39 -6.70 14.62
C ILE A 260 22.88 -6.38 16.04
N GLU A 261 23.50 -5.21 16.21
CA GLU A 261 23.94 -4.69 17.51
C GLU A 261 22.99 -3.58 17.99
N TYR A 262 22.45 -3.74 19.20
CA TYR A 262 21.61 -2.71 19.83
C TYR A 262 22.47 -1.86 20.77
N LYS A 263 22.29 -0.55 20.73
CA LYS A 263 22.82 0.36 21.75
C LYS A 263 21.99 0.24 23.05
N GLU A 264 22.57 0.70 24.15
CA GLU A 264 21.92 0.69 25.47
C GLU A 264 20.54 1.33 25.43
N GLY A 265 19.54 0.66 26.02
CA GLY A 265 18.15 1.12 26.04
C GLY A 265 17.33 0.83 24.77
N PHE A 266 17.93 0.32 23.69
CA PHE A 266 17.24 0.07 22.41
C PHE A 266 17.01 -1.41 22.06
N ALA A 267 17.44 -2.35 22.91
CA ALA A 267 17.22 -3.77 22.70
C ALA A 267 15.73 -4.13 22.87
N PRO A 268 15.20 -5.09 22.08
CA PRO A 268 13.83 -5.56 22.27
C PRO A 268 13.64 -6.17 23.66
N PRO A 269 12.43 -6.10 24.25
CA PRO A 269 12.15 -6.75 25.52
C PRO A 269 12.41 -8.26 25.41
N ALA A 270 12.86 -8.87 26.51
CA ALA A 270 13.08 -10.31 26.58
C ALA A 270 11.78 -11.05 26.21
N LYS A 271 11.88 -12.04 25.33
CA LYS A 271 10.73 -12.89 24.98
C LYS A 271 10.27 -13.60 26.26
N LYS A 272 8.99 -13.42 26.62
CA LYS A 272 8.32 -14.22 27.65
C LYS A 272 8.05 -15.62 27.12
#